data_AF-A0AAX6HJ67-F1
#
_entry.id   AF-A0AAX6HJ67-F1
#
_cell.length_a   1.000
_cell.length_b   1.000
_cell.length_c   1.000
_cell.angle_alpha   90.00
_cell.angle_beta   90.00
_cell.angle_gamma   90.00
#
_symmetry.space_group_name_H-M   'P 1'
#
loop_
_entity.id
_entity.type
_entity.pdbx_description
1 polymer ?
#
loop_
_entity_poly.entity_id
_entity_poly.type
_entity_poly.pdbx_seq_one_letter_code
_entity_poly.pdbx_strand_id
1 'polypeptide(L)'
;MRGLRCHLMYCRNSTRLQVVPLLASRSQALRYLFVRWGMSVMNMYVILGEKGDSDREELISGSHKTVIMKGIVEKGSEELLRTAGSYQREDIVPGESPLIVYTNEGIRSEEIMKVLKEASKAAAASGM
;
A
#
# COMPACT_ATOMS: atom_id res chain seq x y z
N MET A 1 21.08 4.18 9.94
CA MET A 1 19.72 4.28 9.36
C MET A 1 19.09 5.61 9.76
N ARG A 2 18.75 6.46 8.79
CA ARG A 2 18.01 7.71 9.05
C ARG A 2 16.53 7.35 9.07
N GLY A 3 15.84 7.57 10.19
CA GLY A 3 14.42 7.24 10.34
C GLY A 3 13.52 8.05 9.40
N LEU A 4 12.21 7.76 9.38
CA LEU A 4 11.21 8.56 8.66
C LEU A 4 11.36 10.03 9.06
N ARG A 5 11.87 10.86 8.15
CA ARG A 5 12.00 12.30 8.36
C ARG A 5 10.73 12.95 7.83
N CYS A 6 9.97 13.60 8.70
CA CYS A 6 8.81 14.37 8.33
C CYS A 6 8.99 15.81 8.85
N HIS A 7 8.64 16.79 8.03
CA HIS A 7 8.36 18.13 8.52
C HIS A 7 6.93 18.16 9.04
N LEU A 8 6.77 18.53 10.30
CA LEU A 8 5.47 18.83 10.87
C LEU A 8 5.15 20.29 10.60
N MET A 9 4.10 20.55 9.83
CA MET A 9 3.57 21.90 9.64
C MET A 9 2.25 22.01 10.38
N TYR A 10 2.19 22.95 11.32
CA TYR A 10 0.94 23.35 11.95
C TYR A 10 0.25 24.36 11.05
N CYS A 11 -0.93 24.01 10.54
CA CYS A 11 -1.73 24.85 9.66
C CYS A 11 -3.07 25.19 10.33
N ARG A 12 -3.67 26.33 9.94
CA ARG A 12 -5.00 26.80 10.39
C ARG A 12 -5.09 26.90 11.93
N ASN A 13 -4.41 27.88 12.51
CA ASN A 13 -4.39 28.12 13.96
C ASN A 13 -4.09 26.85 14.79
N SER A 14 -3.14 26.03 14.34
CA SER A 14 -2.74 24.78 15.01
C SER A 14 -3.83 23.70 15.12
N THR A 15 -4.94 23.84 14.40
CA THR A 15 -6.04 22.85 14.38
C THR A 15 -5.79 21.72 13.38
N ARG A 16 -4.86 21.89 12.44
CA ARG A 16 -4.44 20.83 11.50
C ARG A 16 -2.93 20.65 11.55
N LEU A 17 -2.52 19.40 11.70
CA LEU A 17 -1.14 18.96 11.56
C LEU A 17 -0.96 18.36 10.17
N GLN A 18 -0.17 19.01 9.32
CA GLN A 18 0.31 18.42 8.07
C GLN A 18 1.65 17.76 8.32
N VAL A 19 1.75 16.47 8.01
CA VAL A 19 2.98 15.70 8.10
C VAL A 19 3.54 15.58 6.68
N VAL A 20 4.58 16.35 6.37
CA VAL A 20 5.23 16.36 5.05
C VAL A 20 6.48 15.49 5.11
N PRO A 21 6.44 14.23 4.62
CA PRO A 21 7.62 13.39 4.55
C PRO A 21 8.72 14.03 3.68
N LEU A 22 9.92 14.20 4.23
CA LEU A 22 11.13 14.73 3.57
C LEU A 22 11.65 13.80 2.47
N LEU A 23 11.33 12.51 2.57
CA LEU A 23 11.67 11.43 1.64
C LEU A 23 10.52 10.42 1.67
N ALA A 24 9.40 10.77 1.04
CA ALA A 24 8.19 9.96 1.01
C ALA A 24 8.38 8.74 0.10
N SER A 25 9.05 7.70 0.60
CA SER A 25 9.16 6.43 -0.10
C SER A 25 8.42 5.34 0.64
N ARG A 26 7.55 4.61 -0.07
CA ARG A 26 6.76 3.51 0.49
C ARG A 26 7.67 2.35 0.91
N SER A 27 8.69 2.05 0.10
CA SER A 27 9.71 1.05 0.42
C SER A 27 10.50 1.41 1.69
N GLN A 28 10.76 2.71 1.92
CA GLN A 28 11.46 3.17 3.12
C GLN A 28 10.54 3.13 4.35
N ALA A 29 9.25 3.43 4.19
CA ALA A 29 8.27 3.31 5.27
C ALA A 29 8.11 1.86 5.74
N LEU A 30 7.96 0.90 4.81
CA LEU A 30 7.87 -0.52 5.13
C LEU A 30 9.14 -1.04 5.83
N ARG A 31 10.33 -0.66 5.30
CA ARG A 31 11.61 -0.98 5.96
C ARG A 31 11.75 -0.33 7.33
N TYR A 32 11.25 0.90 7.50
CA TYR A 32 11.26 1.58 8.80
C TYR A 32 10.42 0.82 9.83
N LEU A 33 9.21 0.38 9.47
CA LEU A 33 8.35 -0.42 10.36
C LEU A 33 9.03 -1.74 10.77
N PHE A 34 9.68 -2.41 9.82
CA PHE A 34 10.47 -3.61 10.12
C PHE A 34 11.61 -3.33 11.10
N VAL A 35 12.47 -2.37 10.78
CA VAL A 35 13.67 -2.06 11.58
C VAL A 35 13.32 -1.50 12.95
N ARG A 36 12.40 -0.54 13.01
CA ARG A 36 12.16 0.26 14.23
C ARG A 36 11.14 -0.37 15.14
N TRP A 37 10.15 -1.07 14.59
CA TRP A 37 9.04 -1.64 15.35
C TRP A 37 9.07 -3.16 15.37
N GLY A 38 10.09 -3.80 14.76
CA GLY A 38 10.24 -5.25 14.75
C GLY A 38 9.14 -5.99 13.97
N MET A 39 8.40 -5.28 13.13
CA MET A 39 7.28 -5.86 12.39
C MET A 39 7.79 -6.63 11.17
N SER A 40 7.61 -7.94 11.14
CA SER A 40 7.97 -8.75 9.97
C SER A 40 7.18 -8.30 8.73
N VAL A 41 7.86 -7.93 7.66
CA VAL A 41 7.24 -7.52 6.39
C VAL A 41 6.38 -8.65 5.81
N MET A 42 6.82 -9.90 5.98
CA MET A 42 6.08 -11.12 5.57
C MET A 42 4.72 -11.26 6.24
N ASN A 43 4.57 -10.72 7.44
CA ASN A 43 3.32 -10.78 8.20
C ASN A 43 2.43 -9.55 7.97
N MET A 44 2.87 -8.57 7.17
CA MET A 44 2.10 -7.37 6.87
C MET A 44 1.02 -7.64 5.82
N TYR A 45 -0.12 -6.99 6.03
CA TYR A 45 -1.16 -6.82 5.02
C TYR A 45 -1.12 -5.36 4.56
N VAL A 46 -0.92 -5.15 3.28
CA VAL A 46 -1.00 -3.83 2.63
C VAL A 46 -2.30 -3.79 1.87
N ILE A 47 -3.18 -2.85 2.23
CA ILE A 47 -4.48 -2.68 1.60
C ILE A 47 -4.41 -1.42 0.74
N LEU A 48 -4.77 -1.53 -0.54
CA LEU A 48 -4.61 -0.47 -1.52
C LEU A 48 -5.78 -0.39 -2.50
N GLY A 49 -6.01 0.78 -3.10
CA GLY A 49 -7.09 0.98 -4.06
C GLY A 49 -6.78 0.36 -5.43
N GLU A 50 -7.81 -0.08 -6.15
CA GLU A 50 -7.63 -0.48 -7.56
C GLU A 50 -7.21 0.70 -8.44
N LYS A 51 -7.68 1.90 -8.10
CA LYS A 51 -7.39 3.16 -8.77
C LYS A 51 -6.83 4.14 -7.74
N GLY A 52 -5.67 4.69 -8.05
CA GLY A 52 -4.89 5.54 -7.17
C GLY A 52 -3.47 5.64 -7.69
N ASP A 53 -2.96 6.86 -7.83
CA ASP A 53 -1.74 7.10 -8.59
C ASP A 53 -0.52 6.35 -8.08
N SER A 54 -0.46 6.17 -6.78
CA SER A 54 0.75 5.81 -6.08
C SER A 54 0.54 4.53 -5.26
N ASP A 55 -0.65 3.96 -5.32
CA ASP A 55 -1.05 2.89 -4.41
C ASP A 55 -0.27 1.59 -4.65
N ARG A 56 0.28 1.42 -5.86
CA ARG A 56 1.02 0.21 -6.28
C ARG A 56 2.52 0.38 -6.44
N GLU A 57 3.03 1.61 -6.41
CA GLU A 57 4.45 1.88 -6.64
C GLU A 57 5.28 1.69 -5.35
N GLU A 58 6.57 1.41 -5.49
CA GLU A 58 7.60 1.21 -4.46
C GLU A 58 7.23 0.19 -3.38
N LEU A 59 6.27 -0.69 -3.66
CA LEU A 59 5.91 -1.80 -2.82
C LEU A 59 6.89 -2.95 -3.10
N ILE A 60 7.45 -3.50 -2.03
CA ILE A 60 8.41 -4.60 -2.11
C ILE A 60 7.64 -5.88 -2.49
N SER A 61 7.59 -6.18 -3.78
CA SER A 61 6.97 -7.39 -4.31
C SER A 61 7.46 -8.65 -3.59
N GLY A 62 6.55 -9.61 -3.40
CA GLY A 62 6.88 -10.91 -2.80
C GLY A 62 7.16 -10.88 -1.30
N SER A 63 7.12 -9.71 -0.64
CA SER A 63 7.48 -9.59 0.78
C SER A 63 6.30 -9.38 1.72
N HIS A 64 5.14 -8.96 1.23
CA HIS A 64 3.95 -8.70 2.05
C HIS A 64 2.71 -9.19 1.30
N LYS A 65 1.63 -9.40 2.05
CA LYS A 65 0.32 -9.72 1.48
C LYS A 65 -0.35 -8.45 1.03
N THR A 66 -0.87 -8.43 -0.17
CA THR A 66 -1.45 -7.24 -0.77
C THR A 66 -2.92 -7.46 -1.07
N VAL A 67 -3.78 -6.58 -0.57
CA VAL A 67 -5.22 -6.60 -0.82
C VAL A 67 -5.59 -5.40 -1.67
N ILE A 68 -6.10 -5.64 -2.87
CA ILE A 68 -6.50 -4.59 -3.82
C ILE A 68 -8.01 -4.43 -3.78
N MET A 69 -8.46 -3.24 -3.35
CA MET A 69 -9.86 -2.88 -3.19
C MET A 69 -10.45 -2.41 -4.53
N LYS A 70 -11.27 -3.26 -5.16
CA LYS A 70 -11.94 -2.94 -6.43
C LYS A 70 -13.21 -2.13 -6.23
N GLY A 71 -13.50 -1.25 -7.19
CA GLY A 71 -14.77 -0.52 -7.25
C GLY A 71 -15.04 0.46 -6.10
N ILE A 72 -14.02 0.84 -5.32
CA ILE A 72 -14.16 1.84 -4.24
C ILE A 72 -13.95 3.25 -4.72
N VAL A 73 -13.03 3.42 -5.66
CA VAL A 73 -12.68 4.71 -6.23
C VAL A 73 -12.98 4.65 -7.71
N GLU A 74 -13.87 5.52 -8.19
CA GLU A 74 -14.24 5.55 -9.61
C GLU A 74 -13.08 6.04 -10.48
N LYS A 75 -12.30 7.02 -10.00
CA LYS A 75 -11.17 7.67 -10.68
C LYS A 75 -10.05 8.00 -9.68
N GLY A 76 -8.81 7.63 -10.02
CA GLY A 76 -7.60 8.13 -9.37
C GLY A 76 -7.25 9.56 -9.82
N SER A 77 -5.98 9.95 -9.76
CA SER A 77 -5.52 11.22 -10.34
C SER A 77 -5.15 11.10 -11.83
N GLU A 78 -5.55 9.99 -12.46
CA GLU A 78 -5.67 9.86 -13.91
C GLU A 78 -6.53 10.96 -14.58
N GLU A 79 -7.41 11.63 -13.82
CA GLU A 79 -8.13 12.82 -14.29
C GLU A 79 -7.43 14.16 -14.01
N LEU A 80 -6.39 14.17 -13.18
CA LEU A 80 -5.73 15.39 -12.71
C LEU A 80 -4.33 15.55 -13.28
N LEU A 81 -3.45 14.55 -13.09
CA LEU A 81 -2.02 14.71 -13.35
C LEU A 81 -1.31 13.45 -13.88
N ARG A 82 -1.84 12.23 -13.63
CA ARG A 82 -1.09 10.99 -13.91
C ARG A 82 -1.89 9.92 -14.65
N THR A 83 -1.71 9.85 -15.96
CA THR A 83 -2.32 8.80 -16.81
C THR A 83 -1.63 7.44 -16.58
N ALA A 84 -2.36 6.34 -16.81
CA ALA A 84 -1.83 4.98 -16.83
C ALA A 84 -0.63 4.87 -17.81
N GLY A 85 0.59 4.84 -17.27
CA GLY A 85 1.85 4.88 -18.04
C GLY A 85 2.83 5.97 -17.62
N SER A 86 2.40 6.92 -16.78
CA SER A 86 3.28 7.93 -16.17
C SER A 86 4.07 7.42 -14.96
N TYR A 87 3.79 6.19 -14.52
CA TYR A 87 4.44 5.52 -13.39
C TYR A 87 5.73 4.83 -13.85
N GLN A 88 6.80 4.98 -13.08
CA GLN A 88 8.04 4.22 -13.32
C GLN A 88 7.74 2.73 -13.08
N ARG A 89 7.86 1.94 -14.16
CA ARG A 89 7.42 0.54 -14.22
C ARG A 89 8.22 -0.37 -13.29
N GLU A 90 9.41 0.06 -12.88
CA GLU A 90 10.31 -0.66 -11.99
C GLU A 90 9.78 -0.78 -10.55
N ASP A 91 8.80 0.05 -10.18
CA ASP A 91 8.31 0.19 -8.82
C ASP A 91 6.93 -0.48 -8.59
N ILE A 92 6.34 -1.10 -9.59
CA ILE A 92 4.98 -1.64 -9.50
C ILE A 92 4.99 -3.06 -8.96
N VAL A 93 4.15 -3.38 -7.98
CA VAL A 93 3.90 -4.78 -7.61
C VAL A 93 3.49 -5.57 -8.87
N PRO A 94 4.24 -6.62 -9.27
CA PRO A 94 3.88 -7.47 -10.39
C PRO A 94 2.45 -8.01 -10.19
N GLY A 95 1.59 -7.83 -11.19
CA GLY A 95 0.18 -8.23 -11.09
C GLY A 95 -0.03 -9.73 -10.88
N GLU A 96 0.98 -10.58 -11.12
CA GLU A 96 0.91 -12.03 -11.03
C GLU A 96 1.67 -12.59 -9.80
N SER A 97 1.46 -12.00 -8.62
CA SER A 97 1.96 -12.57 -7.37
C SER A 97 0.86 -13.35 -6.64
N PRO A 98 1.14 -14.57 -6.12
CA PRO A 98 0.17 -15.30 -5.29
C PRO A 98 -0.15 -14.57 -3.97
N LEU A 99 0.65 -13.56 -3.59
CA LEU A 99 0.42 -12.76 -2.39
C LEU A 99 -0.55 -11.60 -2.62
N ILE A 100 -1.08 -11.43 -3.83
CA ILE A 100 -2.07 -10.40 -4.17
C ILE A 100 -3.46 -11.03 -4.21
N VAL A 101 -4.39 -10.42 -3.50
CA VAL A 101 -5.80 -10.80 -3.49
C VAL A 101 -6.65 -9.57 -3.75
N TYR A 102 -7.75 -9.74 -4.48
CA TYR A 102 -8.65 -8.65 -4.86
C TYR A 102 -9.97 -8.76 -4.09
N THR A 103 -10.55 -7.63 -3.72
CA THR A 103 -11.94 -7.60 -3.25
C THR A 103 -12.90 -7.55 -4.43
N ASN A 104 -14.16 -7.93 -4.17
CA ASN A 104 -15.27 -7.66 -5.08
C ASN A 104 -15.74 -6.19 -5.00
N GLU A 105 -16.54 -5.77 -5.98
CA GLU A 105 -17.16 -4.44 -6.00
C GLU A 105 -18.18 -4.27 -4.85
N GLY A 106 -18.26 -3.08 -4.24
CA GLY A 106 -19.22 -2.78 -3.17
C GLY A 106 -18.82 -3.34 -1.79
N ILE A 107 -17.58 -3.07 -1.37
CA ILE A 107 -16.94 -3.70 -0.21
C ILE A 107 -17.75 -3.55 1.08
N ARG A 108 -18.01 -4.69 1.71
CA ARG A 108 -18.54 -4.80 3.07
C ARG A 108 -17.49 -5.42 3.99
N SER A 109 -17.70 -5.29 5.30
CA SER A 109 -16.75 -5.76 6.31
C SER A 109 -16.50 -7.27 6.23
N GLU A 110 -17.51 -8.05 5.85
CA GLU A 110 -17.45 -9.49 5.70
C GLU A 110 -16.52 -9.90 4.55
N GLU A 111 -16.56 -9.13 3.46
CA GLU A 111 -15.72 -9.37 2.28
C GLU A 111 -14.25 -9.05 2.58
N ILE A 112 -13.97 -7.96 3.29
CA ILE A 112 -12.61 -7.65 3.76
C ILE A 112 -12.07 -8.80 4.60
N MET A 113 -12.87 -9.28 5.56
CA MET A 113 -12.48 -10.40 6.43
C MET A 113 -12.21 -11.68 5.64
N LYS A 114 -13.03 -11.98 4.62
CA LYS A 114 -12.84 -13.14 3.75
C LYS A 114 -11.54 -13.03 2.95
N VAL A 115 -11.28 -11.88 2.33
CA VAL A 115 -10.08 -11.64 1.52
C VAL A 115 -8.80 -11.69 2.37
N LEU A 116 -8.83 -11.15 3.59
CA LEU A 116 -7.70 -11.26 4.52
C LEU A 116 -7.40 -12.73 4.89
N LYS A 117 -8.43 -13.56 5.09
CA LYS A 117 -8.25 -15.00 5.32
C LYS A 117 -7.67 -15.71 4.10
N GLU A 118 -8.08 -15.33 2.90
CA GLU A 118 -7.53 -15.86 1.65
C GLU A 118 -6.06 -15.50 1.47
N ALA A 119 -5.70 -14.22 1.64
CA ALA A 119 -4.32 -13.75 1.61
C ALA A 119 -3.43 -14.45 2.64
N SER A 120 -4.00 -14.86 3.77
CA SER A 120 -3.29 -15.66 4.79
C SER A 120 -2.96 -17.07 4.31
N LYS A 121 -3.87 -17.71 3.57
CA LYS A 121 -3.69 -19.06 3.02
C LYS A 121 -2.72 -19.07 1.85
N ALA A 122 -2.77 -18.06 0.99
CA ALA A 122 -1.88 -17.95 -0.17
C ALA A 122 -0.40 -17.90 0.24
N ALA A 123 -0.08 -17.18 1.32
CA ALA A 123 1.26 -17.15 1.89
C ALA A 123 1.74 -18.52 2.40
N ALA A 124 0.84 -19.33 2.96
CA ALA A 124 1.18 -20.68 3.43
C ALA A 124 1.39 -21.69 2.29
N ALA A 125 0.72 -21.50 1.15
CA ALA A 125 0.85 -22.36 -0.02
C ALA A 125 2.13 -22.08 -0.84
N SER A 126 2.69 -20.86 -0.75
CA SER A 126 3.93 -20.48 -1.44
C SER A 126 5.22 -20.96 -0.77
N GLY A 127 5.15 -21.70 0.34
CA GLY A 127 6.33 -22.27 1.01
C GLY A 127 7.33 -21.23 1.54
N MET A 128 6.84 -20.04 1.92
CA MET A 128 7.62 -19.00 2.61
C MET A 128 7.27 -18.95 4.10
#